data_AF-A0A662H942-F1
#
_entry.id   AF-A0A662H942-F1
#
_cell.length_a   1.000
_cell.length_b   1.000
_cell.length_c   1.000
_cell.angle_alpha   90.00
_cell.angle_beta   90.00
_cell.angle_gamma   90.00
#
_symmetry.space_group_name_H-M   'P 1'
#
loop_
_entity.id
_entity.type
_entity.pdbx_description
1 polymer ?
#
loop_
_entity_poly.entity_id
_entity_poly.type
_entity_poly.pdbx_seq_one_letter_code
_entity_poly.pdbx_strand_id
1 'polypeptide(L)'
;MEGGTPYPRLIDAGEVPLWRRLLARLGIPTVLFWDEEHFKAPTPIYVAWCERHNVFYLDYPHGYSGRLDCPICLKIWKEAMNKAGE
;
A
#
# COMPACT_ATOMS: atom_id res chain seq x y z
N MET A 1 4.89 -20.11 -9.97
CA MET A 1 5.14 -18.68 -9.66
C MET A 1 3.83 -18.17 -9.11
N GLU A 2 3.77 -17.82 -7.83
CA GLU A 2 2.55 -17.25 -7.22
C GLU A 2 2.28 -15.90 -7.91
N GLY A 3 1.37 -15.90 -8.87
CA GLY A 3 1.08 -14.78 -9.79
C GLY A 3 0.22 -13.71 -9.14
N GLY A 4 0.76 -13.01 -8.14
CA GLY A 4 0.12 -11.87 -7.48
C GLY A 4 0.82 -10.55 -7.77
N THR A 5 0.10 -9.44 -7.66
CA THR A 5 0.69 -8.10 -7.65
C THR A 5 1.60 -7.96 -6.42
N PRO A 6 2.77 -7.29 -6.51
CA PRO A 6 3.68 -7.12 -5.38
C PRO A 6 3.17 -6.11 -4.33
N TYR A 7 1.93 -5.64 -4.45
CA TYR A 7 1.30 -4.65 -3.57
C TYR A 7 0.16 -5.28 -2.76
N PRO A 8 -0.08 -4.80 -1.53
CA PRO A 8 0.67 -3.73 -0.86
C PRO A 8 2.05 -4.18 -0.36
N ARG A 9 3.04 -3.27 -0.35
CA ARG A 9 4.40 -3.54 0.18
C ARG A 9 4.97 -2.39 1.00
N LEU A 10 5.91 -2.70 1.89
CA LEU A 10 6.66 -1.68 2.62
C LEU A 10 7.67 -0.98 1.71
N ILE A 11 7.99 0.26 2.06
CA ILE A 11 9.06 1.05 1.43
C ILE A 11 9.83 1.83 2.50
N ASP A 12 11.14 1.95 2.32
CA ASP A 12 11.97 2.75 3.21
C ASP A 12 11.70 4.26 3.03
N ALA A 13 11.79 5.02 4.11
CA ALA A 13 11.58 6.46 4.06
C ALA A 13 12.67 7.20 3.23
N GLY A 14 13.85 6.63 3.06
CA GLY A 14 14.92 7.17 2.21
C GLY A 14 14.59 7.09 0.72
N GLU A 15 13.76 6.14 0.31
CA GLU A 15 13.34 5.96 -1.09
C GLU A 15 12.19 6.91 -1.49
N VAL A 16 11.57 7.57 -0.51
CA VAL A 16 10.43 8.47 -0.73
C VAL A 16 10.88 9.93 -0.65
N PRO A 17 10.61 10.77 -1.68
CA PRO A 17 10.88 12.20 -1.62
C PRO A 17 10.30 12.86 -0.37
N LEU A 18 11.04 13.78 0.25
CA LEU A 18 10.65 14.40 1.54
C LEU A 18 9.25 15.00 1.54
N TRP A 19 8.88 15.71 0.49
CA TRP A 19 7.56 16.32 0.37
C TRP A 19 6.43 15.28 0.31
N ARG A 20 6.64 14.14 -0.37
CA ARG A 20 5.69 13.02 -0.40
C ARG A 20 5.57 12.35 0.95
N ARG A 21 6.68 12.23 1.70
CA ARG A 21 6.65 11.71 3.08
C ARG A 21 5.78 12.57 4.00
N LEU A 22 5.90 13.89 3.88
CA LEU A 22 5.12 14.82 4.68
C LEU A 22 3.63 14.71 4.32
N LEU A 23 3.28 14.74 3.03
CA LEU A 23 1.90 14.59 2.58
C LEU A 23 1.30 13.24 3.01
N ALA A 24 2.03 12.14 2.83
CA ALA A 24 1.57 10.82 3.25
C ALA A 24 1.28 10.77 4.75
N ARG A 25 2.14 11.38 5.59
CA ARG A 25 1.91 11.49 7.05
C ARG A 25 0.71 12.34 7.44
N LEU A 26 0.29 13.27 6.57
CA LEU A 26 -0.94 14.06 6.74
C LEU A 26 -2.18 13.33 6.20
N GLY A 27 -2.06 12.06 5.82
CA GLY A 27 -3.15 11.28 5.23
C GLY A 27 -3.42 11.61 3.77
N ILE A 28 -2.50 12.30 3.08
CA ILE A 28 -2.61 12.64 1.66
C ILE A 28 -1.68 11.71 0.87
N PRO A 29 -2.17 10.55 0.38
CA PRO A 29 -1.36 9.67 -0.44
C PRO A 29 -1.04 10.32 -1.79
N THR A 30 0.16 10.07 -2.30
CA THR A 30 0.61 10.62 -3.58
C THR A 30 1.13 9.52 -4.50
N VAL A 31 0.91 9.65 -5.81
CA VAL A 31 1.48 8.73 -6.79
C VAL A 31 3.00 8.80 -6.73
N LEU A 32 3.65 7.67 -6.45
CA LEU A 32 5.09 7.53 -6.45
C LEU A 32 5.63 7.30 -7.88
N PHE A 33 5.05 6.31 -8.57
CA PHE A 33 5.36 5.92 -9.95
C PHE A 33 4.16 5.16 -10.58
N TRP A 34 4.29 4.76 -11.85
CA TRP A 34 3.34 3.92 -12.56
C TRP A 34 3.95 2.54 -12.80
N ASP A 35 3.23 1.48 -12.45
CA ASP A 35 3.64 0.10 -12.68
C ASP A 35 2.97 -0.43 -13.95
N GLU A 36 3.80 -0.78 -14.94
CA GLU A 36 3.38 -1.32 -16.23
C GLU A 36 3.68 -2.81 -16.37
N GLU A 37 4.40 -3.40 -15.41
CA GLU A 37 4.89 -4.78 -15.48
C GLU A 37 3.93 -5.77 -14.81
N HIS A 38 3.35 -5.36 -13.67
CA HIS A 38 2.54 -6.26 -12.84
C HIS A 38 1.03 -6.14 -13.10
N PHE A 39 0.61 -5.22 -13.96
CA PHE A 39 -0.79 -4.92 -14.24
C PHE A 39 -1.09 -4.99 -15.74
N LYS A 40 -2.37 -5.22 -16.07
CA LYS A 40 -2.84 -5.25 -17.47
C LYS A 40 -2.74 -3.90 -18.19
N ALA A 41 -2.64 -2.81 -17.43
CA ALA A 41 -2.49 -1.44 -17.91
C ALA A 41 -1.65 -0.65 -16.90
N PRO A 42 -0.98 0.45 -17.33
CA PRO A 42 -0.23 1.32 -16.44
C PRO A 42 -1.07 1.71 -15.22
N THR A 43 -0.62 1.30 -14.03
CA THR A 43 -1.38 1.46 -12.79
C THR A 43 -0.63 2.41 -11.85
N PRO A 44 -1.28 3.47 -11.33
CA PRO A 44 -0.61 4.41 -10.44
C PRO A 44 -0.38 3.76 -9.08
N ILE A 45 0.87 3.76 -8.64
CA ILE A 45 1.27 3.25 -7.33
C ILE A 45 1.44 4.43 -6.38
N TYR A 46 0.67 4.43 -5.31
CA TYR A 46 0.67 5.48 -4.30
C TYR A 46 1.62 5.13 -3.16
N VAL A 47 2.28 6.16 -2.61
CA VAL A 47 2.89 6.08 -1.29
C VAL A 47 1.91 6.62 -0.25
N ALA A 48 1.70 5.84 0.80
CA ALA A 48 0.87 6.18 1.94
C ALA A 48 1.62 5.91 3.26
N TRP A 49 1.09 6.47 4.34
CA TRP A 49 1.61 6.29 5.69
C TRP A 49 0.58 5.55 6.54
N CYS A 50 1.02 4.56 7.30
CA CYS A 50 0.18 3.90 8.30
C CYS A 50 0.55 4.42 9.68
N GLU A 51 -0.31 5.26 10.27
CA GLU A 51 -0.11 5.79 11.62
C GLU A 51 -0.04 4.68 12.67
N ARG A 52 -0.82 3.61 12.52
CA ARG A 52 -0.88 2.50 13.48
C ARG A 52 0.44 1.72 13.60
N HIS A 53 1.16 1.56 12.49
CA HIS A 53 2.39 0.77 12.46
C HIS A 53 3.64 1.61 12.24
N ASN A 54 3.50 2.93 12.07
CA ASN A 54 4.60 3.86 11.85
C ASN A 54 5.46 3.45 10.63
N VAL A 55 4.83 3.09 9.51
CA VAL A 55 5.51 2.67 8.26
C VAL A 55 4.96 3.38 7.02
N PHE A 56 5.85 3.63 6.06
CA PHE A 56 5.45 3.94 4.68
C PHE A 56 5.20 2.66 3.91
N TYR A 57 4.24 2.70 3.01
CA TYR A 57 3.91 1.58 2.14
C TYR A 57 3.49 2.06 0.76
N LEU A 58 3.65 1.16 -0.20
CA LEU A 58 3.16 1.31 -1.56
C LEU A 58 1.93 0.46 -1.76
N ASP A 59 0.93 1.04 -2.40
CA ASP A 59 -0.26 0.33 -2.82
C ASP A 59 -0.94 1.02 -4.00
N TYR A 60 -1.90 0.34 -4.61
CA TYR A 60 -2.77 0.90 -5.64
C TYR A 60 -4.22 0.96 -5.12
N PRO A 61 -5.08 1.82 -5.69
CA PRO A 61 -6.47 1.95 -5.23
C PRO A 61 -7.26 0.65 -5.40
N HIS A 62 -7.83 0.14 -4.31
CA HIS A 62 -8.66 -1.07 -4.31
C HIS A 62 -10.16 -0.74 -4.24
N GLY A 63 -10.95 -1.49 -5.01
CA GLY A 63 -12.42 -1.42 -4.98
C GLY A 63 -12.98 -0.06 -5.41
N TYR A 64 -14.28 0.13 -5.17
CA TYR A 64 -15.00 1.35 -5.59
C TYR A 64 -14.52 2.62 -4.87
N SER A 65 -14.12 2.51 -3.60
CA SER A 65 -13.69 3.66 -2.79
C SER A 65 -12.23 4.06 -2.99
N GLY A 66 -11.44 3.29 -3.77
CA GLY A 66 -10.03 3.58 -4.01
C GLY A 66 -9.17 3.53 -2.75
N ARG A 67 -9.52 2.65 -1.79
CA ARG A 67 -8.78 2.49 -0.53
C ARG A 67 -7.37 1.94 -0.77
N LEU A 68 -6.43 2.34 0.08
CA LEU A 68 -5.08 1.79 0.15
C LEU A 68 -4.93 0.97 1.44
N ASP A 69 -4.30 -0.19 1.33
CA ASP A 69 -4.18 -1.16 2.40
C ASP A 69 -2.74 -1.27 2.90
N CYS A 70 -2.50 -0.88 4.16
CA CYS A 70 -1.21 -1.16 4.80
C CYS A 70 -0.97 -2.69 4.84
N PRO A 71 0.20 -3.19 4.40
CA PRO A 71 0.46 -4.63 4.32
C PRO A 71 0.41 -5.32 5.69
N ILE A 72 0.81 -4.61 6.75
CA ILE A 72 0.75 -5.12 8.13
C ILE A 72 -0.71 -5.14 8.63
N CYS A 73 -1.51 -4.10 8.33
CA CYS A 73 -2.94 -4.08 8.67
C CYS A 73 -3.68 -5.25 8.03
N LEU A 74 -3.43 -5.44 6.73
CA LEU A 74 -4.07 -6.46 5.93
C LEU A 74 -3.71 -7.87 6.44
N LYS A 75 -2.44 -8.11 6.79
CA LYS A 75 -2.00 -9.38 7.38
C LYS A 75 -2.73 -9.68 8.69
N ILE A 76 -2.76 -8.73 9.63
CA ILE A 76 -3.44 -8.89 10.93
C ILE A 76 -4.93 -9.19 10.73
N TRP A 77 -5.59 -8.47 9.80
CA TRP A 77 -7.00 -8.71 9.51
C TRP A 77 -7.26 -10.10 8.93
N LYS A 78 -6.44 -10.54 7.96
CA LYS A 78 -6.54 -11.89 7.38
C LYS A 78 -6.36 -12.97 8.44
N GLU A 79 -5.36 -12.84 9.31
CA GLU A 79 -5.12 -13.77 10.41
C GLU A 79 -6.29 -13.81 11.40
N ALA A 80 -6.90 -12.66 11.71
CA ALA A 80 -8.08 -12.60 12.58
C ALA A 80 -9.32 -13.25 11.96
N MET A 81 -9.55 -13.04 10.66
CA MET A 81 -10.69 -13.64 9.95
C MET A 81 -10.56 -15.15 9.80
N ASN A 82 -9.35 -15.66 9.54
CA ASN A 82 -9.12 -17.11 9.45
C ASN A 82 -9.45 -17.82 10.78
N LYS A 83 -9.02 -17.25 11.92
CA LYS A 83 -9.31 -17.77 13.25
C LYS A 83 -10.79 -17.72 13.65
N ALA A 84 -11.57 -16.84 13.03
CA ALA A 84 -13.00 -16.71 13.31
C ALA A 84 -13.85 -17.70 12.49
N GLY A 85 -13.27 -18.32 11.45
CA GLY A 85 -13.92 -19.33 10.62
C GLY A 85 -13.59 -20.78 11.02
N GLU A 86 -12.72 -20.98 12.01
CA GLU A 86 -12.41 -22.26 12.67
C GLU A 86 -13.31 -22.48 13.89
#